data_AF-A0A7J8T9D5-F1
#
_entry.id   AF-A0A7J8T9D5-F1
#
_cell.length_a   1.000
_cell.length_b   1.000
_cell.length_c   1.000
_cell.angle_alpha   90.00
_cell.angle_beta   90.00
_cell.angle_gamma   90.00
#
_symmetry.space_group_name_H-M   'P 1'
#
loop_
_entity.id
_entity.type
_entity.pdbx_description
1 polymer ?
#
loop_
_entity_poly.entity_id
_entity_poly.type
_entity_poly.pdbx_seq_one_letter_code
_entity_poly.pdbx_strand_id
1 'polypeptide(L)'
;TLLKDLYELDPVEHVKVCRNSFGQPVGSKARLLAGYLGIITRNANMLPMNYESWHQMPDSNKNQALDNIKARFALEVSDNYVKKGLGKIWRDHKSTLKKKYFKTKTTLEEKL
;
A
#
# COMPACT_ATOMS: atom_id res chain seq x y z
N THR A 1 -11.03 -11.84 10.95
CA THR A 1 -9.56 -11.91 11.07
C THR A 1 -9.07 -12.77 9.93
N LEU A 2 -8.37 -12.19 8.96
CA LEU A 2 -7.83 -12.85 7.75
C LEU A 2 -6.35 -12.47 7.52
N LEU A 3 -5.86 -11.54 8.33
CA LEU A 3 -4.61 -10.84 8.14
C LEU A 3 -3.60 -11.20 9.23
N LYS A 4 -4.09 -11.53 10.44
CA LYS A 4 -3.30 -12.22 11.47
C LYS A 4 -2.82 -13.58 10.94
N ASP A 5 -3.75 -14.32 10.32
CA ASP A 5 -3.50 -15.61 9.68
C ASP A 5 -2.40 -15.50 8.60
N LEU A 6 -2.29 -14.37 7.88
CA LEU A 6 -1.24 -14.15 6.89
C LEU A 6 0.17 -14.06 7.50
N TYR A 7 0.28 -13.59 8.75
CA TYR A 7 1.55 -13.57 9.48
C TYR A 7 1.86 -14.90 10.16
N GLU A 8 0.86 -15.77 10.32
CA GLU A 8 0.99 -17.12 10.87
C GLU A 8 1.27 -18.18 9.78
N LEU A 9 1.13 -17.82 8.49
CA LEU A 9 1.50 -18.68 7.37
C LEU A 9 3.00 -18.99 7.37
N ASP A 10 3.33 -20.26 7.07
CA ASP A 10 4.70 -20.68 6.79
C ASP A 10 5.28 -19.80 5.66
N PRO A 11 6.54 -19.33 5.76
CA PRO A 11 7.20 -18.58 4.69
C PRO A 11 7.14 -19.24 3.31
N VAL A 12 6.94 -20.55 3.23
CA VAL A 12 6.81 -21.31 1.97
C VAL A 12 5.39 -21.22 1.39
N GLU A 13 4.36 -21.04 2.23
CA GLU A 13 2.97 -20.99 1.80
C GLU A 13 2.55 -19.59 1.33
N HIS A 14 2.46 -19.43 0.00
CA HIS A 14 2.04 -18.18 -0.62
C HIS A 14 0.53 -18.16 -0.87
N VAL A 15 -0.13 -17.06 -0.51
CA VAL A 15 -1.54 -16.84 -0.85
C VAL A 15 -1.66 -16.58 -2.35
N LYS A 16 -2.22 -17.55 -3.10
CA LYS A 16 -2.47 -17.38 -4.52
C LYS A 16 -3.56 -16.32 -4.78
N VAL A 17 -3.23 -15.34 -5.61
CA VAL A 17 -4.16 -14.30 -6.08
C VAL A 17 -4.31 -14.42 -7.59
N CYS A 18 -5.47 -14.96 -8.01
CA CYS A 18 -5.78 -15.14 -9.42
C CYS A 18 -6.23 -13.83 -10.08
N ARG A 19 -6.04 -13.75 -11.40
CA ARG A 19 -6.53 -12.62 -12.21
C ARG A 19 -7.67 -12.99 -13.15
N ASN A 20 -8.47 -12.00 -13.55
CA ASN A 20 -9.39 -12.11 -14.68
C ASN A 20 -8.69 -11.86 -16.03
N SER A 21 -9.44 -11.97 -17.13
CA SER A 21 -8.97 -11.69 -18.50
C SER A 21 -8.43 -10.26 -18.68
N PHE A 22 -8.87 -9.30 -17.86
CA PHE A 22 -8.40 -7.91 -17.85
C PHE A 22 -7.13 -7.68 -17.02
N GLY A 23 -6.54 -8.72 -16.42
CA GLY A 23 -5.35 -8.53 -15.58
C GLY A 23 -5.64 -8.05 -14.16
N GLN A 24 -6.90 -8.05 -13.72
CA GLN A 24 -7.30 -7.57 -12.39
C GLN A 24 -7.44 -8.75 -11.43
N PRO A 25 -7.08 -8.58 -10.15
CA PRO A 25 -7.22 -9.65 -9.16
C PRO A 25 -8.70 -9.86 -8.83
N VAL A 26 -9.12 -11.12 -8.68
CA VAL A 26 -10.51 -11.49 -8.41
C VAL A 26 -10.65 -12.43 -7.20
N GLY A 27 -11.86 -12.47 -6.63
CA GLY A 27 -12.20 -13.33 -5.49
C GLY A 27 -11.80 -12.78 -4.11
N SER A 28 -12.03 -13.58 -3.07
CA SER A 28 -11.79 -13.17 -1.68
C SER A 28 -10.31 -12.90 -1.37
N LYS A 29 -9.39 -13.60 -2.04
CA LYS A 29 -7.94 -13.38 -1.91
C LYS A 29 -7.49 -12.04 -2.51
N ALA A 30 -8.20 -11.51 -3.52
CA ALA A 30 -7.97 -10.15 -4.01
C ALA A 30 -8.29 -9.09 -2.95
N ARG A 31 -9.36 -9.31 -2.16
CA ARG A 31 -9.68 -8.43 -1.02
C ARG A 31 -8.62 -8.50 0.07
N LEU A 32 -8.07 -9.68 0.33
CA LEU A 32 -6.96 -9.85 1.27
C LEU A 32 -5.70 -9.09 0.80
N LEU A 33 -5.35 -9.22 -0.49
CA LEU A 33 -4.26 -8.45 -1.10
C LEU A 33 -4.50 -6.94 -0.91
N ALA A 34 -5.69 -6.43 -1.24
CA ALA A 34 -5.99 -5.00 -1.07
C ALA A 34 -5.84 -4.51 0.38
N GLY A 35 -6.26 -5.32 1.36
CA GLY A 35 -6.04 -5.04 2.78
C GLY A 35 -4.55 -5.00 3.15
N TYR A 36 -3.76 -5.95 2.63
CA TYR A 36 -2.33 -6.01 2.86
C TYR A 36 -1.57 -4.83 2.23
N LEU A 37 -1.92 -4.44 1.00
CA LEU A 37 -1.37 -3.23 0.36
C LEU A 37 -1.56 -2.00 1.26
N GLY A 38 -2.72 -1.87 1.91
CA GLY A 38 -3.01 -0.80 2.85
C GLY A 38 -2.10 -0.78 4.08
N ILE A 39 -1.60 -1.93 4.52
CA ILE A 39 -0.68 -2.03 5.66
C ILE A 39 0.73 -1.65 5.23
N ILE A 40 1.20 -2.22 4.12
CA ILE A 40 2.51 -1.90 3.54
C ILE A 40 2.63 -0.40 3.28
N THR A 41 1.56 0.20 2.76
CA THR A 41 1.51 1.64 2.48
C THR A 41 1.65 2.52 3.72
N ARG A 42 1.27 2.03 4.90
CA ARG A 42 1.37 2.77 6.17
C ARG A 42 2.68 2.53 6.90
N ASN A 43 3.52 1.62 6.40
CA ASN A 43 4.84 1.37 6.95
C ASN A 43 5.80 2.49 6.50
N ALA A 44 6.06 3.44 7.39
CA ALA A 44 6.89 4.61 7.08
C ALA A 44 8.36 4.26 6.77
N ASN A 45 8.87 3.11 7.24
CA ASN A 45 10.24 2.67 6.92
C ASN A 45 10.34 2.17 5.48
N MET A 46 9.23 1.68 4.91
CA MET A 46 9.20 1.10 3.57
C MET A 46 8.67 2.08 2.53
N LEU A 47 7.56 2.77 2.85
CA LEU A 47 6.91 3.76 2.01
C LEU A 47 6.76 5.09 2.75
N PRO A 48 7.87 5.86 2.90
CA PRO A 48 7.86 7.14 3.61
C PRO A 48 6.86 8.13 3.01
N MET A 49 6.25 8.95 3.88
CA MET A 49 5.27 9.97 3.47
C MET A 49 5.88 11.36 3.22
N ASN A 50 7.18 11.52 3.49
CA ASN A 50 7.92 12.76 3.31
C ASN A 50 8.22 13.11 1.85
N TYR A 51 8.19 12.15 0.92
CA TYR A 51 8.27 12.42 -0.51
C TYR A 51 7.06 13.24 -0.99
N GLU A 52 7.25 14.22 -1.88
CA GLU A 52 6.14 15.07 -2.32
C GLU A 52 5.13 14.28 -3.15
N SER A 53 5.60 13.43 -4.06
CA SER A 53 4.75 12.58 -4.90
C SER A 53 5.25 11.14 -4.99
N TRP A 54 4.34 10.22 -5.34
CA TRP A 54 4.67 8.81 -5.60
C TRP A 54 5.74 8.63 -6.69
N HIS A 55 5.78 9.51 -7.67
CA HIS A 55 6.77 9.46 -8.75
C HIS A 55 8.18 9.82 -8.28
N GLN A 56 8.29 10.66 -7.25
CA GLN A 56 9.58 11.03 -6.63
C GLN A 56 10.10 10.02 -5.62
N MET A 57 9.26 9.10 -5.16
CA MET A 57 9.71 8.02 -4.29
C MET A 57 10.70 7.12 -5.06
N PRO A 58 11.87 6.77 -4.50
CA PRO A 58 12.84 5.90 -5.14
C PRO A 58 12.24 4.56 -5.52
N ASP A 59 12.69 3.99 -6.63
CA ASP A 59 12.23 2.67 -7.05
C ASP A 59 12.69 1.56 -6.10
N SER A 60 13.78 1.76 -5.34
CA SER A 60 14.20 0.85 -4.27
C SER A 60 13.11 0.66 -3.22
N ASN A 61 12.47 1.74 -2.75
CA ASN A 61 11.35 1.67 -1.81
C ASN A 61 10.15 0.91 -2.42
N LYS A 62 9.81 1.22 -3.67
CA LYS A 62 8.69 0.57 -4.38
C LYS A 62 8.96 -0.91 -4.62
N ASN A 63 10.20 -1.27 -4.92
CA ASN A 63 10.63 -2.65 -5.13
C ASN A 63 10.67 -3.41 -3.81
N GLN A 64 11.20 -2.83 -2.74
CA GLN A 64 11.15 -3.43 -1.40
C GLN A 64 9.72 -3.72 -0.95
N ALA A 65 8.78 -2.81 -1.20
CA ALA A 65 7.36 -3.04 -0.93
C ALA A 65 6.77 -4.17 -1.78
N LEU A 66 7.12 -4.23 -3.07
CA LEU A 66 6.69 -5.30 -3.96
C LEU A 66 7.25 -6.66 -3.53
N ASP A 67 8.52 -6.73 -3.16
CA ASP A 67 9.18 -7.96 -2.71
C ASP A 67 8.54 -8.48 -1.42
N ASN A 68 8.21 -7.57 -0.49
CA ASN A 68 7.51 -7.92 0.73
C ASN A 68 6.10 -8.51 0.44
N ILE A 69 5.40 -7.96 -0.56
CA ILE A 69 4.12 -8.52 -1.01
C ILE A 69 4.32 -9.90 -1.65
N LYS A 70 5.33 -10.06 -2.52
CA LYS A 70 5.61 -11.33 -3.19
C LYS A 70 6.05 -12.43 -2.23
N ALA A 71 6.67 -12.08 -1.10
CA ALA A 71 7.01 -13.02 -0.03
C ALA A 71 5.78 -13.62 0.68
N ARG A 72 4.57 -13.09 0.45
CA ARG A 72 3.31 -13.58 1.06
C ARG A 72 2.27 -14.00 0.03
N PHE A 73 2.38 -13.52 -1.21
CA PHE A 73 1.38 -13.71 -2.24
C PHE A 73 2.00 -14.23 -3.53
N ALA A 74 1.41 -15.30 -4.09
CA ALA A 74 1.67 -15.75 -5.44
C ALA A 74 0.71 -15.00 -6.39
N LEU A 75 1.23 -13.96 -7.04
CA LEU A 75 0.43 -13.00 -7.81
C LEU A 75 0.40 -13.37 -9.29
N GLU A 76 -0.81 -13.55 -9.86
CA GLU A 76 -0.97 -13.63 -11.32
C GLU A 76 -1.14 -12.25 -11.98
N VAL A 77 -1.26 -11.19 -11.18
CA VAL A 77 -1.32 -9.79 -11.64
C VAL A 77 0.10 -9.23 -11.84
N SER A 78 0.24 -8.23 -12.72
CA SER A 78 1.55 -7.64 -13.00
C SER A 78 2.09 -6.80 -11.84
N ASP A 79 3.41 -6.73 -11.71
CA ASP A 79 4.10 -5.85 -10.76
C ASP A 79 3.67 -4.38 -10.92
N ASN A 80 3.47 -3.94 -12.17
CA ASN A 80 2.97 -2.61 -12.47
C ASN A 80 1.55 -2.38 -11.93
N TYR A 81 0.69 -3.40 -11.94
CA TYR A 81 -0.64 -3.31 -11.32
C TYR A 81 -0.51 -3.09 -9.81
N VAL A 82 0.33 -3.88 -9.15
CA VAL A 82 0.56 -3.79 -7.70
C VAL A 82 1.13 -2.41 -7.32
N LYS A 83 2.17 -1.96 -8.05
CA LYS A 83 2.80 -0.64 -7.83
C LYS A 83 1.81 0.51 -8.06
N LYS A 84 0.92 0.41 -9.05
CA LYS A 84 -0.17 1.40 -9.25
C LYS A 84 -1.15 1.40 -8.08
N GLY A 85 -1.52 0.22 -7.56
CA GLY A 85 -2.36 0.06 -6.38
C GLY A 85 -1.72 0.70 -5.13
N LEU A 86 -0.46 0.38 -4.84
CA LEU A 86 0.32 1.00 -3.76
C LEU A 86 0.35 2.53 -3.89
N GLY A 87 0.68 3.04 -5.08
CA GLY A 87 0.73 4.48 -5.31
C GLY A 87 -0.60 5.18 -5.10
N LYS A 88 -1.73 4.55 -5.48
CA LYS A 88 -3.07 5.08 -5.21
C LYS A 88 -3.32 5.16 -3.70
N ILE A 89 -3.15 4.05 -3.00
CA ILE A 89 -3.41 3.98 -1.55
C ILE A 89 -2.50 4.94 -0.78
N TRP A 90 -1.24 5.10 -1.21
CA TRP A 90 -0.28 6.02 -0.60
C TRP A 90 -0.72 7.47 -0.72
N ARG A 91 -1.16 7.89 -1.92
CA ARG A 91 -1.70 9.24 -2.14
C ARG A 91 -2.96 9.48 -1.34
N ASP A 92 -3.88 8.50 -1.31
CA ASP A 92 -5.12 8.59 -0.54
C ASP A 92 -4.80 8.74 0.96
N HIS A 93 -3.88 7.93 1.49
CA HIS A 93 -3.44 8.02 2.89
C HIS A 93 -2.79 9.37 3.22
N LYS A 94 -1.85 9.85 2.38
CA LYS A 94 -1.23 11.16 2.54
C LYS A 94 -2.26 12.29 2.51
N SER A 95 -3.24 12.22 1.60
CA SER A 95 -4.35 13.18 1.51
C SER A 95 -5.21 13.17 2.77
N THR A 96 -5.59 12.00 3.29
CA THR A 96 -6.32 11.87 4.55
C THR A 96 -5.57 12.48 5.72
N LEU A 97 -4.26 12.23 5.84
CA LEU A 97 -3.44 12.83 6.90
C LEU A 97 -3.30 14.34 6.75
N LYS A 98 -3.09 14.84 5.53
CA LYS A 98 -3.09 16.28 5.24
C LYS A 98 -4.40 16.92 5.70
N LYS A 99 -5.55 16.38 5.31
CA LYS A 99 -6.86 16.90 5.75
C LYS A 99 -7.05 16.86 7.27
N LYS A 100 -6.55 15.82 7.94
CA LYS A 100 -6.73 15.62 9.38
C LYS A 100 -5.85 16.53 10.23
N TYR A 101 -4.59 16.72 9.82
CA TYR A 101 -3.57 17.36 10.66
C TYR A 101 -3.06 18.69 10.10
N PHE A 102 -3.12 18.89 8.78
CA PHE A 102 -2.87 20.18 8.15
C PHE A 102 -4.19 20.93 8.02
N LYS A 103 -4.80 21.24 9.18
CA LYS A 103 -5.68 22.41 9.23
C LYS A 103 -4.79 23.61 8.96
N THR A 104 -5.15 24.39 7.96
CA THR A 104 -4.50 25.65 7.60
C THR A 104 -4.19 26.43 8.87
N LYS A 105 -2.93 26.84 9.04
CA LYS A 105 -2.62 28.01 9.88
C LYS A 105 -3.31 29.21 9.24
N THR A 106 -4.60 29.41 9.50
CA THR A 106 -5.34 30.65 9.15
C THR A 106 -6.14 31.18 10.35
N THR A 107 -5.63 30.95 11.55
CA THR A 107 -5.92 31.77 12.74
C THR A 107 -4.68 31.77 13.63
N LEU A 108 -3.63 32.46 13.18
CA LEU A 108 -2.51 32.86 14.05
C LEU A 108 -2.18 34.35 13.86
N GLU A 109 -3.25 35.13 13.63
CA GLU A 109 -3.35 36.55 13.99
C GLU A 109 -4.63 36.80 14.81
N GLU A 110 -5.08 35.81 15.58
CA GLU A 110 -6.01 36.05 16.68
C GLU A 110 -5.29 35.74 17.98
N LYS A 111 -4.89 36.83 18.66
CA LYS A 111 -4.44 36.93 20.06
C LYS A 111 -2.97 36.63 20.31
N LEU A 112 -2.13 37.66 20.14
CA LEU A 112 -1.35 38.26 21.24
C LEU A 112 -1.05 39.72 20.90
#